data_AF-A0A5C8J447-F1
#
_entry.id   AF-A0A5C8J447-F1
#
_cell.length_a   1.000
_cell.length_b   1.000
_cell.length_c   1.000
_cell.angle_alpha   90.00
_cell.angle_beta   90.00
_cell.angle_gamma   90.00
#
_symmetry.space_group_name_H-M   'P 1'
#
loop_
_entity.id
_entity.type
_entity.pdbx_description
1 polymer ?
#
loop_
_entity_poly.entity_id
_entity_poly.type
_entity_poly.pdbx_seq_one_letter_code
_entity_poly.pdbx_strand_id
1 'polypeptide(L)'
;MLVATNTLSELELAKLRILDYYLSFPAEVAHIQLPREYMRIKKVASSIKNEYRGPVNGRMAFRDMELIQNSAARLLAASEVFDPKRLESGIVLRTSKNLPDTLSELKSNSPGSNEAHTEVLNFILDKLGKMQLTGPGGIKQRTGLMEHRYDVI
;
A
#
# COMPACT_ATOMS: atom_id res chain seq x y z
N MET A 1 -4.06 3.05 4.14
CA MET A 1 -2.95 2.94 5.13
C MET A 1 -3.39 2.03 6.27
N LEU A 2 -4.51 2.36 6.90
CA LEU A 2 -5.17 1.57 7.94
C LEU A 2 -5.43 0.10 7.56
N VAL A 3 -6.01 -0.14 6.38
CA VAL A 3 -6.28 -1.50 5.87
C VAL A 3 -5.00 -2.34 5.80
N ALA A 4 -3.91 -1.78 5.26
CA ALA A 4 -2.62 -2.47 5.18
C ALA A 4 -2.08 -2.87 6.55
N THR A 5 -2.14 -1.95 7.52
CA THR A 5 -1.62 -2.22 8.87
C THR A 5 -2.45 -3.19 9.69
N ASN A 6 -3.71 -3.45 9.30
CA ASN A 6 -4.52 -4.48 9.93
C ASN A 6 -4.01 -5.89 9.61
N THR A 7 -3.37 -6.06 8.46
CA THR A 7 -2.76 -7.33 8.03
C THR A 7 -1.26 -7.37 8.35
N LEU A 8 -0.57 -6.23 8.25
CA LEU A 8 0.87 -6.08 8.46
C LEU A 8 1.10 -5.21 9.70
N SER A 9 1.30 -5.83 10.86
CA SER A 9 1.41 -5.11 12.13
C SER A 9 2.69 -4.28 12.26
N GLU A 10 3.77 -4.68 11.58
CA GLU A 10 5.06 -3.97 11.59
C GLU A 10 5.67 -3.92 10.19
N LEU A 11 6.00 -2.71 9.72
CA LEU A 11 6.63 -2.47 8.42
C LEU A 11 7.26 -1.07 8.33
N GLU A 12 8.13 -0.86 7.36
CA GLU A 12 8.72 0.45 7.07
C GLU A 12 7.66 1.42 6.53
N LEU A 13 7.70 2.69 6.95
CA LEU A 13 6.78 3.73 6.49
C LEU A 13 6.81 3.89 4.97
N ALA A 14 8.00 3.80 4.36
CA ALA A 14 8.15 3.82 2.90
C ALA A 14 7.40 2.66 2.23
N LYS A 15 7.47 1.45 2.79
CA LYS A 15 6.71 0.28 2.31
C LYS A 15 5.22 0.53 2.44
N LEU A 16 4.77 0.99 3.61
CA LEU A 16 3.36 1.29 3.85
C LEU A 16 2.80 2.32 2.87
N ARG A 17 3.56 3.36 2.54
CA ARG A 17 3.19 4.38 1.54
C ARG A 17 3.02 3.79 0.15
N ILE A 18 3.94 2.92 -0.28
CA ILE A 18 3.85 2.21 -1.55
C ILE A 18 2.59 1.33 -1.59
N LEU A 19 2.34 0.56 -0.53
CA LEU A 19 1.13 -0.28 -0.44
C LEU A 19 -0.14 0.58 -0.45
N ASP A 20 -0.16 1.69 0.27
CA ASP A 20 -1.29 2.62 0.32
C ASP A 20 -1.62 3.19 -1.07
N TYR A 21 -0.62 3.55 -1.87
CA TYR A 21 -0.82 3.96 -3.25
C TYR A 21 -1.52 2.88 -4.09
N TYR A 22 -1.08 1.62 -4.01
CA TYR A 22 -1.72 0.53 -4.76
C TYR A 22 -3.09 0.15 -4.23
N LEU A 23 -3.37 0.36 -2.94
CA LEU A 23 -4.73 0.23 -2.42
C LEU A 23 -5.66 1.32 -2.96
N SER A 24 -5.14 2.55 -3.16
CA SER A 24 -5.88 3.65 -3.78
C SER A 24 -6.04 3.48 -5.30
N PHE A 25 -5.06 2.87 -5.97
CA PHE A 25 -5.07 2.65 -7.41
C PHE A 25 -4.76 1.19 -7.78
N PRO A 26 -5.68 0.23 -7.51
CA PRO A 26 -5.41 -1.20 -7.70
C PRO A 26 -5.01 -1.59 -9.13
N ALA A 27 -5.55 -0.90 -10.14
CA ALA A 27 -5.20 -1.13 -11.54
C ALA A 27 -3.71 -0.91 -11.85
N GLU A 28 -3.03 -0.04 -11.08
CA GLU A 28 -1.61 0.27 -11.26
C GLU A 28 -0.70 -0.94 -10.97
N VAL A 29 -1.21 -1.98 -10.30
CA VAL A 29 -0.50 -3.25 -10.11
C VAL A 29 -0.11 -3.88 -11.46
N ALA A 30 -0.87 -3.62 -12.53
CA ALA A 30 -0.55 -4.05 -13.89
C ALA A 30 0.78 -3.51 -14.41
N HIS A 31 1.31 -2.42 -13.84
CA HIS A 31 2.56 -1.80 -14.26
C HIS A 31 3.78 -2.25 -13.44
N ILE A 32 3.58 -3.01 -12.36
CA ILE A 32 4.67 -3.51 -11.52
C ILE A 32 5.52 -4.55 -12.27
N GLN A 33 6.84 -4.51 -12.08
CA GLN A 33 7.75 -5.56 -12.52
C GLN A 33 7.69 -6.77 -11.57
N LEU A 34 6.77 -7.69 -11.86
CA LEU A 34 6.54 -8.89 -11.05
C LEU A 34 7.20 -10.14 -11.65
N PRO A 35 7.60 -11.12 -10.80
CA PRO A 35 7.99 -12.45 -11.25
C PRO A 35 6.89 -13.16 -12.06
N ARG A 36 7.30 -14.14 -12.88
CA ARG A 36 6.39 -14.86 -13.81
C ARG A 36 5.17 -15.48 -13.14
N GLU A 37 5.33 -15.95 -11.90
CA GLU A 37 4.25 -16.55 -11.09
C GLU A 37 3.08 -15.59 -10.83
N TYR A 38 3.29 -14.27 -10.90
CA TYR A 38 2.23 -13.27 -10.70
C TYR A 38 1.73 -12.65 -12.01
N MET A 39 2.07 -13.17 -13.18
CA MET A 39 1.58 -12.58 -14.45
C MET A 39 0.05 -12.59 -14.55
N ARG A 40 -0.61 -13.57 -13.91
CA ARG A 40 -2.08 -13.60 -13.80
C ARG A 40 -2.63 -12.36 -13.07
N ILE A 41 -2.00 -11.93 -11.97
CA ILE A 41 -2.50 -10.77 -11.21
C ILE A 41 -2.42 -9.49 -12.02
N LYS A 42 -1.39 -9.35 -12.87
CA LYS A 42 -1.28 -8.19 -13.77
C LYS A 42 -2.45 -8.10 -14.73
N LYS A 43 -2.89 -9.25 -15.26
CA LYS A 43 -4.05 -9.34 -16.15
C LYS A 43 -5.34 -8.98 -15.41
N VAL A 44 -5.52 -9.49 -14.18
CA VAL A 44 -6.66 -9.15 -13.32
C VAL A 44 -6.68 -7.65 -13.01
N ALA A 45 -5.54 -7.08 -12.60
CA ALA A 45 -5.43 -5.65 -12.32
C ALA A 45 -5.75 -4.77 -13.54
N SER A 46 -5.34 -5.18 -14.74
CA SER A 46 -5.64 -4.46 -15.99
C SER A 46 -7.14 -4.45 -16.33
N SER A 47 -7.91 -5.42 -15.82
CA SER A 47 -9.35 -5.51 -16.03
C SER A 47 -10.17 -4.64 -15.08
N ILE A 48 -9.54 -4.11 -14.02
CA ILE A 48 -10.17 -3.22 -13.07
C ILE A 48 -10.46 -1.89 -13.75
N LYS A 49 -11.74 -1.54 -13.87
CA LYS A 49 -12.18 -0.24 -14.37
C LYS A 49 -11.88 0.82 -13.30
N ASN A 50 -10.97 1.73 -13.60
CA ASN A 50 -10.68 2.82 -12.68
C ASN A 50 -11.76 3.90 -12.81
N GLU A 51 -12.70 3.92 -11.85
CA GLU A 51 -13.86 4.82 -11.84
C GLU A 51 -13.46 6.30 -11.90
N TYR A 52 -12.31 6.64 -11.32
CA TYR A 52 -11.79 8.01 -11.26
C TYR A 52 -10.74 8.33 -12.34
N ARG A 53 -10.55 7.43 -13.32
CA ARG A 53 -9.38 7.39 -14.23
C ARG A 53 -8.07 7.23 -13.45
N GLY A 54 -7.24 6.28 -13.87
CA GLY A 54 -5.93 6.08 -13.22
C GLY A 54 -5.04 7.31 -13.33
N PRO A 55 -4.02 7.43 -12.45
CA PRO A 55 -3.08 8.53 -12.54
C PRO A 55 -2.35 8.47 -13.89
N VAL A 56 -2.25 9.61 -14.57
CA VAL A 56 -1.50 9.71 -15.84
C VAL A 56 -0.02 9.36 -15.64
N ASN A 57 0.51 9.66 -14.44
CA ASN A 57 1.86 9.31 -14.04
C ASN A 57 1.86 8.87 -12.56
N GLY A 58 2.04 7.57 -12.34
CA GLY A 58 2.01 6.99 -11.00
C GLY A 58 3.09 7.54 -10.06
N ARG A 59 4.27 7.91 -10.56
CA ARG A 59 5.32 8.54 -9.73
C ARG A 59 4.90 9.92 -9.23
N MET A 60 4.30 10.73 -10.11
CA MET A 60 3.81 12.05 -9.72
C MET A 60 2.67 11.90 -8.72
N ALA A 61 1.69 11.04 -8.98
CA ALA A 61 0.59 10.78 -8.05
C ALA A 61 1.09 10.29 -6.68
N PHE A 62 2.04 9.35 -6.66
CA PHE A 62 2.66 8.87 -5.43
C PHE A 62 3.37 9.99 -4.64
N ARG A 63 4.10 10.87 -5.33
CA ARG A 63 4.75 12.04 -4.72
C ARG A 63 3.72 13.02 -4.18
N ASP A 64 2.65 13.28 -4.93
CA ASP A 64 1.61 14.23 -4.52
C ASP A 64 0.80 13.69 -3.32
N MET A 65 0.65 12.37 -3.20
CA MET A 65 0.07 11.71 -2.02
C MET A 65 0.94 11.80 -0.76
N GLU A 66 2.24 12.09 -0.87
CA GLU A 66 3.20 12.05 0.24
C GLU A 66 2.74 12.88 1.45
N LEU A 67 2.28 14.11 1.20
CA LEU A 67 1.84 15.02 2.26
C LEU A 67 0.66 14.43 3.04
N ILE A 68 -0.33 13.89 2.32
CA ILE A 68 -1.53 13.30 2.90
C ILE A 68 -1.16 12.04 3.69
N GLN A 69 -0.34 11.17 3.10
CA GLN A 69 0.10 9.92 3.73
C GLN A 69 0.89 10.17 5.02
N ASN A 70 1.85 11.09 4.99
CA ASN A 70 2.65 11.44 6.16
C ASN A 70 1.81 12.08 7.26
N SER A 71 0.86 12.95 6.89
CA SER A 71 -0.07 13.57 7.83
C SER A 71 -0.98 12.53 8.49
N ALA A 72 -1.50 11.59 7.70
CA ALA A 72 -2.30 10.48 8.20
C ALA A 72 -1.50 9.59 9.16
N ALA A 73 -0.24 9.24 8.83
CA ALA A 73 0.62 8.44 9.70
C ALA A 73 0.87 9.13 11.06
N ARG A 74 1.14 10.45 11.04
CA ARG A 74 1.32 11.24 12.26
C ARG A 74 0.04 11.33 13.09
N LEU A 75 -1.11 11.53 12.44
CA LEU A 75 -2.41 11.56 13.13
C LEU A 75 -2.72 10.20 13.77
N LEU A 76 -2.42 9.10 13.08
CA LEU A 76 -2.60 7.75 13.62
C LEU A 76 -1.65 7.46 14.79
N ALA A 77 -0.44 8.01 14.78
CA ALA A 77 0.47 7.94 15.92
C ALA A 77 -0.01 8.77 17.11
N ALA A 78 -0.46 10.01 16.87
CA ALA A 78 -1.06 10.86 17.89
C ALA A 78 -2.34 10.26 18.48
N SER A 79 -3.07 9.48 17.69
CA SER A 79 -4.24 8.71 18.11
C SER A 79 -3.88 7.36 18.75
N GLU A 80 -2.60 7.07 18.99
CA GLU A 80 -2.07 5.82 19.56
C GLU A 80 -2.42 4.55 18.77
N VAL A 81 -2.82 4.69 17.50
CA VAL A 81 -3.01 3.54 16.58
C VAL A 81 -1.66 3.04 16.08
N PHE A 82 -0.71 3.94 15.90
CA PHE A 82 0.70 3.63 15.64
C PHE A 82 1.57 4.00 16.83
N ASP A 83 2.65 3.25 17.04
CA ASP A 83 3.68 3.63 18.01
C ASP A 83 4.45 4.86 17.50
N PRO A 84 4.41 6.01 18.21
CA PRO A 84 5.06 7.23 17.76
C PRO A 84 6.58 7.14 17.75
N LYS A 85 7.20 6.43 18.70
CA LYS A 85 8.66 6.27 18.78
C LYS A 85 9.18 5.44 17.62
N ARG A 86 8.47 4.36 17.27
CA ARG A 86 8.80 3.56 16.09
C ARG A 86 8.64 4.38 14.82
N LEU A 87 7.59 5.20 14.72
CA LEU A 87 7.34 6.04 13.54
C LEU A 87 8.47 7.05 13.29
N GLU A 88 9.04 7.64 14.33
CA GLU A 88 10.21 8.53 14.23
C GLU A 88 11.43 7.83 13.60
N SER A 89 11.60 6.53 13.85
CA SER A 89 12.63 5.70 13.20
C SER A 89 12.27 5.22 11.79
N GLY A 90 11.14 5.67 11.23
CA GLY A 90 10.65 5.26 9.92
C GLY A 90 9.95 3.90 9.90
N ILE A 91 9.60 3.33 11.06
CA ILE A 91 8.89 2.06 11.18
C ILE A 91 7.47 2.30 11.68
N VAL A 92 6.49 1.77 10.97
CA VAL A 92 5.12 1.72 11.45
C VAL A 92 4.90 0.44 12.24
N LEU A 93 4.60 0.58 13.52
CA LEU A 93 4.13 -0.49 14.38
C LEU A 93 2.70 -0.18 14.80
N ARG A 94 1.76 -1.06 14.46
CA ARG A 94 0.36 -0.96 14.87
C ARG A 94 0.21 -1.44 16.31
N THR A 95 -0.47 -0.64 17.13
CA THR A 95 -0.79 -1.00 18.51
C THR A 95 -2.01 -1.93 18.58
N SER A 96 -2.33 -2.44 19.77
CA SER A 96 -3.56 -3.21 20.02
C SER A 96 -4.82 -2.35 20.10
N LYS A 97 -4.75 -1.06 19.73
CA LYS A 97 -5.90 -0.16 19.79
C LYS A 97 -6.93 -0.55 18.75
N ASN A 98 -8.14 -0.87 19.22
CA ASN A 98 -9.26 -1.17 18.34
C ASN A 98 -9.70 0.08 17.60
N LEU A 99 -10.12 -0.13 16.34
CA LEU A 99 -10.75 0.93 15.57
C LEU A 99 -12.20 1.10 16.05
N PRO A 100 -12.73 2.33 16.04
CA PRO A 100 -14.14 2.56 16.27
C PRO A 100 -15.02 1.67 15.38
N ASP A 101 -16.10 1.13 15.93
CA ASP A 101 -16.99 0.18 15.25
C ASP A 101 -17.58 0.78 13.95
N THR A 102 -17.80 2.09 13.92
CA THR A 102 -18.25 2.84 12.73
C THR A 102 -17.29 2.71 11.53
N LEU A 103 -15.98 2.54 11.77
CA LEU A 103 -15.01 2.28 10.70
C LEU A 103 -15.01 0.82 10.25
N SER A 104 -15.43 -0.10 11.11
CA SER A 104 -15.56 -1.52 10.77
C SER A 104 -16.75 -1.74 9.83
N GLU A 105 -17.85 -1.01 10.01
CA GLU A 105 -19.04 -1.06 9.16
C GLU A 105 -18.82 -0.52 7.74
N LEU A 106 -17.90 0.44 7.56
CA LEU A 106 -17.52 0.96 6.24
C LEU A 106 -16.86 -0.11 5.34
N LYS A 107 -16.27 -1.17 5.92
CA LYS A 107 -15.69 -2.27 5.15
C LYS A 107 -16.76 -3.11 4.44
N SER A 108 -17.93 -3.27 5.08
CA SER A 108 -19.01 -4.13 4.61
C SER A 108 -19.84 -3.51 3.48
N ASN A 109 -19.80 -2.18 3.35
CA ASN A 109 -20.69 -1.41 2.48
C ASN A 109 -19.98 -0.77 1.28
N SER A 110 -18.73 -1.17 0.96
CA SER A 110 -17.99 -0.54 -0.15
C SER A 110 -18.59 -0.97 -1.50
N PRO A 111 -19.32 -0.07 -2.21
CA PRO A 111 -19.96 -0.41 -3.46
C PRO A 111 -18.89 -0.40 -4.55
N GLY A 112 -18.41 -1.58 -4.96
CA GLY A 112 -17.38 -1.70 -5.99
C GLY A 112 -16.44 -2.90 -5.86
N SER A 113 -16.50 -3.68 -4.79
CA SER A 113 -15.68 -4.88 -4.63
C SER A 113 -16.17 -6.05 -5.50
N ASN A 114 -15.86 -6.02 -6.79
CA ASN A 114 -15.93 -7.22 -7.61
C ASN A 114 -14.78 -8.18 -7.25
N GLU A 115 -14.89 -9.44 -7.66
CA GLU A 115 -13.89 -10.49 -7.36
C GLU A 115 -12.48 -10.07 -7.77
N ALA A 116 -12.32 -9.41 -8.92
CA ALA A 116 -11.04 -8.92 -9.42
C ALA A 116 -10.41 -7.88 -8.48
N HIS A 117 -11.22 -6.94 -7.94
CA HIS A 117 -10.77 -5.96 -6.95
C HIS A 117 -10.26 -6.66 -5.69
N THR A 118 -11.06 -7.55 -5.12
CA THR A 118 -10.71 -8.30 -3.90
C THR A 118 -9.43 -9.10 -4.10
N GLU A 119 -9.28 -9.74 -5.25
CA GLU A 119 -8.08 -10.53 -5.57
C GLU A 119 -6.81 -9.68 -5.62
N VAL A 120 -6.88 -8.50 -6.25
CA VAL A 120 -5.74 -7.57 -6.33
C VAL A 120 -5.41 -6.97 -4.96
N LEU A 121 -6.42 -6.62 -4.15
CA LEU A 121 -6.20 -6.14 -2.78
C LEU A 121 -5.51 -7.21 -1.92
N ASN A 122 -5.95 -8.47 -1.99
CA ASN A 122 -5.31 -9.57 -1.28
C ASN A 122 -3.86 -9.76 -1.76
N PHE A 123 -3.60 -9.65 -3.06
CA PHE A 123 -2.23 -9.69 -3.58
C PHE A 123 -1.36 -8.56 -3.01
N ILE A 124 -1.86 -7.33 -2.94
CA ILE A 124 -1.13 -6.19 -2.37
C ILE A 124 -0.76 -6.47 -0.91
N LEU A 125 -1.70 -6.99 -0.11
CA LEU A 125 -1.49 -7.24 1.31
C LEU A 125 -0.59 -8.47 1.57
N ASP A 126 -0.88 -9.60 0.92
CA ASP A 126 -0.29 -10.89 1.26
C ASP A 126 1.00 -11.21 0.50
N LYS A 127 1.19 -10.62 -0.68
CA LYS A 127 2.35 -10.87 -1.54
C LYS A 127 3.24 -9.64 -1.62
N LEU A 128 2.71 -8.51 -2.10
CA LEU A 128 3.51 -7.30 -2.26
C LEU A 128 3.99 -6.76 -0.91
N GLY A 129 3.14 -6.81 0.13
CA GLY A 129 3.49 -6.37 1.49
C GLY A 129 4.57 -7.19 2.19
N LYS A 130 4.77 -8.45 1.77
CA LYS A 130 5.82 -9.34 2.32
C LYS A 130 7.13 -9.26 1.57
N MET A 131 7.17 -8.60 0.41
CA MET A 131 8.41 -8.37 -0.32
C MET A 131 9.31 -7.41 0.45
N GLN A 132 10.63 -7.57 0.28
CA GLN A 132 11.62 -6.67 0.85
C GLN A 132 11.43 -5.25 0.29
N LEU A 133 11.69 -4.23 1.11
CA LEU A 133 11.55 -2.85 0.65
C LEU A 133 12.61 -2.53 -0.42
N THR A 134 13.85 -2.89 -0.11
CA THR A 134 15.08 -2.58 -0.86
C THR A 134 15.71 -3.86 -1.42
N GLY A 135 16.82 -3.71 -2.15
CA GLY A 135 17.62 -4.83 -2.68
C GLY A 135 17.09 -5.42 -3.99
N PRO A 136 17.79 -6.44 -4.55
CA PRO A 136 17.40 -7.08 -5.80
C PRO A 136 16.00 -7.67 -5.73
N GLY A 137 15.08 -7.14 -6.54
CA GLY A 137 13.68 -7.54 -6.52
C GLY A 137 12.88 -6.98 -5.33
N GLY A 138 13.37 -5.97 -4.63
CA GLY A 138 12.62 -5.22 -3.63
C GLY A 138 11.52 -4.36 -4.26
N ILE A 139 10.52 -3.97 -3.46
CA ILE A 139 9.35 -3.26 -3.99
C ILE A 139 9.71 -1.88 -4.57
N LYS A 140 10.73 -1.18 -4.04
CA LYS A 140 11.17 0.10 -4.64
C LYS A 140 11.61 -0.08 -6.09
N GLN A 141 12.41 -1.12 -6.36
CA GLN A 141 12.86 -1.46 -7.70
C GLN A 141 11.68 -1.90 -8.59
N ARG A 142 10.81 -2.78 -8.07
CA ARG A 142 9.70 -3.35 -8.87
C ARG A 142 8.64 -2.34 -9.27
N THR A 143 8.36 -1.38 -8.39
CA THR A 143 7.30 -0.38 -8.58
C THR A 143 7.84 0.87 -9.25
N GLY A 144 9.12 1.20 -9.02
CA GLY A 144 9.74 2.42 -9.50
C GLY A 144 9.10 3.69 -8.94
N LEU A 145 8.30 3.62 -7.86
CA LEU A 145 7.63 4.77 -7.24
C LEU A 145 8.59 5.60 -6.36
N MET A 146 9.65 4.98 -5.86
CA MET A 146 10.69 5.61 -5.04
C MET A 146 12.07 5.39 -5.67
N GLU A 147 13.01 6.29 -5.38
CA GLU A 147 14.40 6.08 -5.77
C GLU A 147 15.00 4.87 -5.05
N HIS A 148 15.74 4.05 -5.80
CA HIS A 148 16.43 2.85 -5.32
C HIS A 148 17.95 2.94 -5.54
N ARG A 149 18.48 4.11 -5.93
CA ARG A 149 19.90 4.32 -6.29
C ARG A 149 20.88 4.05 -5.15
N TYR A 150 20.41 4.05 -3.91
CA TYR A 150 21.23 3.84 -2.71
C TYR A 150 20.85 2.56 -1.93
N ASP A 151 20.01 1.70 -2.51
CA ASP A 151 19.76 0.39 -1.93
C ASP A 151 21.01 -0.47 -2.23
N VAL A 152 21.95 -0.47 -1.29
CA VAL A 152 23.27 -1.11 -1.40
C VAL A 152 23.10 -2.60 -1.70
N ILE A 153 23.87 -3.09 -2.69
CA ILE A 153 24.02 -4.50 -3.07
C ILE A 153 24.66 -5.28 -1.92
#